data_AF-V6L0G9-F1
#
_entry.id   AF-V6L0G9-F1
#
_cell.length_a   1.000
_cell.length_b   1.000
_cell.length_c   1.000
_cell.angle_alpha   90.00
_cell.angle_beta   90.00
_cell.angle_gamma   90.00
#
_symmetry.space_group_name_H-M   'P 1'
#
loop_
_entity.id
_entity.type
_entity.pdbx_description
1 polymer ?
#
loop_
_entity_poly.entity_id
_entity_poly.type
_entity_poly.pdbx_seq_one_letter_code
_entity_poly.pdbx_strand_id
1 'polypeptide(L)'
;MSPVPEPSALADRLGRDAAQALLDWAELNDQTVRLFQPSWLPPGKGHTGAVLAALEVAPPPRIAILKVLPEGPHRTEPARHSRALRASPRTFAADHLVEQAFAPYPVASGGALMFQSVAGDGLRDALPLGALEGEAFTRTCASVVRGLLTEWNTAQVRPRRMPASVFVRGEADPEGGGPGSLESWRREAGLAGSSRPWFDAGGRRLPNPYLLLSGGHPDLPDPEVPVVTGLTHGDLHLDNVIVPVRLGAPLEPAYRLIDLGGFRADGALTCDIVMLLLSALAPFVAGALPARQEQALLDYVVAPRQEHADRLPAELVRRVDCVRDTAADAMAGWREPWTDQFLLSVVAGALTYTTFSGLGARSRTWYLLLAAHACGAVLEPRTGAPPALAQPVPRAHEPSPAGPVRFPDPGTSARPLVARARYGRPDERATDRREALVEALEALPALIDKDSREAMLRRLPRKLATSVPRSSILRVEVLGLLDTCLAFPDGLRELRDAIRQVDTGTRERDVVFGLLEAMPEFGPMTDNGRREA
;
A
#
# COMPACT_ATOMS: atom_id res chain seq x y z
N MET A 1 39.36 23.36 -0.03
CA MET A 1 38.52 22.55 0.89
C MET A 1 37.08 22.98 0.67
N SER A 2 36.27 22.18 -0.02
CA SER A 2 34.84 22.46 -0.16
C SER A 2 34.17 22.26 1.20
N PRO A 3 33.21 23.11 1.60
CA PRO A 3 32.68 23.12 2.96
C PRO A 3 32.04 21.78 3.28
N VAL A 4 32.44 21.17 4.41
CA VAL A 4 31.69 20.10 5.06
C VAL A 4 30.24 20.60 5.18
N PRO A 5 29.21 19.82 4.80
CA PRO A 5 27.84 20.28 4.98
C PRO A 5 27.64 20.67 6.43
N GLU A 6 27.04 21.85 6.65
CA GLU A 6 26.68 22.31 7.99
C GLU A 6 25.92 21.18 8.70
N PRO A 7 26.41 20.68 9.86
CA PRO A 7 25.80 19.58 10.60
C PRO A 7 24.30 19.74 10.85
N SER A 8 23.79 20.98 10.81
CA SER A 8 22.38 21.33 10.91
C SER A 8 21.52 20.72 9.78
N ALA A 9 21.95 20.79 8.52
CA ALA A 9 21.12 20.34 7.39
C ALA A 9 20.93 18.81 7.39
N LEU A 10 21.95 18.05 7.79
CA LEU A 10 21.84 16.60 7.96
C LEU A 10 20.93 16.26 9.14
N ALA A 11 21.09 16.95 10.27
CA ALA A 11 20.27 16.74 11.46
C ALA A 11 18.79 17.06 11.20
N ASP A 12 18.48 18.12 10.45
CA ASP A 12 17.12 18.49 10.08
C ASP A 12 16.47 17.43 9.19
N ARG A 13 17.25 16.80 8.30
CA ARG A 13 16.75 15.78 7.37
C ARG A 13 16.63 14.40 8.00
N LEU A 14 17.62 13.98 8.77
CA LEU A 14 17.78 12.59 9.25
C LEU A 14 17.45 12.41 10.74
N GLY A 15 17.38 13.50 11.49
CA GLY A 15 17.46 13.48 12.95
C GLY A 15 18.90 13.51 13.44
N ARG A 16 19.11 14.02 14.67
CA ARG A 16 20.45 14.25 15.24
C ARG A 16 21.29 12.98 15.32
N ASP A 17 20.74 11.90 15.88
CA ASP A 17 21.48 10.66 16.10
C ASP A 17 21.91 10.00 14.79
N ALA A 18 21.03 10.01 13.78
CA ALA A 18 21.33 9.46 12.46
C ALA A 18 22.32 10.33 11.68
N ALA A 19 22.23 11.66 11.79
CA ALA A 19 23.19 12.58 11.21
C ALA A 19 24.59 12.40 11.82
N GLN A 20 24.69 12.28 13.15
CA GLN A 20 25.96 12.00 13.82
C GLN A 20 26.53 10.64 13.39
N ALA A 21 25.70 9.59 13.38
CA ALA A 21 26.13 8.26 12.93
C ALA A 21 26.63 8.27 11.47
N LEU A 22 26.04 9.09 10.60
CA LEU A 22 26.50 9.23 9.22
C LEU A 22 27.85 9.94 9.13
N LEU A 23 28.09 10.95 9.97
CA LEU A 23 29.37 11.65 10.05
C LEU A 23 30.47 10.72 10.62
N ASP A 24 30.17 9.98 11.68
CA ASP A 24 31.09 8.99 12.26
C ASP A 24 31.44 7.90 11.24
N TRP A 25 30.44 7.40 10.51
CA TRP A 25 30.64 6.46 9.41
C TRP A 25 31.55 7.06 8.32
N ALA A 26 31.33 8.31 7.94
CA ALA A 26 32.10 8.97 6.90
C ALA A 26 33.57 9.13 7.33
N GLU A 27 33.83 9.58 8.56
CA GLU A 27 35.17 9.67 9.14
C GLU A 27 35.87 8.32 9.18
N LEU A 28 35.20 7.26 9.67
CA LEU A 28 35.76 5.92 9.77
C LEU A 28 36.16 5.32 8.41
N ASN A 29 35.47 5.71 7.33
CA ASN A 29 35.68 5.17 5.99
C ASN A 29 36.47 6.13 5.07
N ASP A 30 37.07 7.19 5.62
CA ASP A 30 37.74 8.26 4.88
C ASP A 30 36.88 8.85 3.74
N GLN A 31 35.56 8.96 4.00
CA GLN A 31 34.57 9.50 3.07
C GLN A 31 34.15 10.92 3.46
N THR A 32 33.71 11.66 2.45
CA THR A 32 32.92 12.88 2.57
C THR A 32 31.49 12.57 2.15
N VAL A 33 30.52 13.14 2.87
CA VAL A 33 29.09 12.95 2.61
C VAL A 33 28.40 14.29 2.51
N ARG A 34 27.44 14.41 1.60
CA ARG A 34 26.56 15.58 1.44
C ARG A 34 25.17 15.12 1.01
N LEU A 35 24.13 15.87 1.39
CA LEU A 35 22.81 15.67 0.80
C LEU A 35 22.88 16.02 -0.69
N PHE A 36 22.41 15.11 -1.54
CA PHE A 36 22.30 15.35 -2.97
C PHE A 36 21.34 16.51 -3.26
N GLN A 37 21.74 17.43 -4.14
CA GLN A 37 20.95 18.61 -4.51
C GLN A 37 20.67 18.67 -6.02
N PRO A 38 19.45 19.05 -6.44
CA PRO A 38 18.27 19.31 -5.59
C PRO A 38 17.76 18.02 -4.92
N SER A 39 17.10 18.15 -3.77
CA SER A 39 16.54 16.99 -3.05
C SER A 39 15.63 16.18 -3.97
N TRP A 40 15.96 14.90 -4.16
CA TRP A 40 15.21 13.98 -5.01
C TRP A 40 13.89 13.51 -4.36
N LEU A 41 13.85 13.47 -3.03
CA LEU A 41 12.66 13.15 -2.25
C LEU A 41 12.30 14.30 -1.31
N PRO A 42 11.02 14.64 -1.14
CA PRO A 42 10.60 15.62 -0.15
C PRO A 42 10.96 15.17 1.28
N PRO A 43 11.20 16.09 2.23
CA PRO A 43 11.33 15.78 3.65
C PRO A 43 10.11 14.98 4.15
N GLY A 44 10.34 13.85 4.82
CA GLY A 44 9.24 12.99 5.29
C GLY A 44 9.69 11.62 5.80
N LYS A 45 8.83 11.00 6.61
CA LYS A 45 8.95 9.60 7.07
C LYS A 45 8.16 8.71 6.11
N GLY A 46 8.76 7.60 5.64
CA GLY A 46 8.03 6.58 4.90
C GLY A 46 6.97 5.88 5.77
N HIS A 47 6.15 5.02 5.16
CA HIS A 47 5.11 4.25 5.87
C HIS A 47 5.64 3.40 7.04
N THR A 48 6.93 3.04 7.01
CA THR A 48 7.64 2.28 8.06
C THR A 48 8.31 3.16 9.11
N GLY A 49 8.11 4.48 9.06
CA GLY A 49 8.84 5.44 9.89
C GLY A 49 10.29 5.66 9.49
N ALA A 50 10.80 4.92 8.50
CA ALA A 50 12.15 5.08 7.96
C ALA A 50 12.29 6.44 7.26
N VAL A 51 13.46 7.05 7.40
CA VAL A 51 13.81 8.30 6.71
C VAL A 51 14.71 7.99 5.53
N LEU A 52 14.38 8.51 4.35
CA LEU A 52 15.16 8.34 3.12
C LEU A 52 15.85 9.64 2.73
N ALA A 53 17.11 9.54 2.26
CA ALA A 53 17.86 10.65 1.67
C ALA A 53 18.77 10.16 0.55
N ALA A 54 19.01 11.01 -0.46
CA ALA A 54 20.07 10.78 -1.43
C ALA A 54 21.35 11.51 -0.96
N LEU A 55 22.49 10.85 -1.07
CA LEU A 55 23.79 11.32 -0.64
C LEU A 55 24.77 11.39 -1.81
N GLU A 56 25.56 12.45 -1.88
CA GLU A 56 26.84 12.46 -2.60
C GLU A 56 27.92 11.96 -1.64
N VAL A 57 28.66 10.93 -2.05
CA VAL A 57 29.72 10.28 -1.25
C VAL A 57 31.02 10.26 -2.06
N ALA A 58 32.16 10.62 -1.45
CA ALA A 58 33.46 10.59 -2.11
C ALA A 58 34.62 10.39 -1.11
N PRO A 59 35.73 9.69 -1.46
CA PRO A 59 36.08 9.14 -2.78
C PRO A 59 35.84 7.62 -2.97
N PRO A 60 35.64 7.13 -4.22
CA PRO A 60 35.35 7.91 -5.43
C PRO A 60 33.94 8.52 -5.39
N PRO A 61 33.71 9.63 -6.11
CA PRO A 61 32.43 10.32 -6.12
C PRO A 61 31.32 9.42 -6.68
N ARG A 62 30.26 9.24 -5.90
CA ARG A 62 29.06 8.47 -6.28
C ARG A 62 27.83 8.98 -5.54
N ILE A 63 26.65 8.63 -6.06
CA ILE A 63 25.37 8.86 -5.37
C ILE A 63 24.94 7.57 -4.66
N ALA A 64 24.47 7.68 -3.43
CA ALA A 64 23.88 6.58 -2.67
C ALA A 64 22.54 6.98 -2.08
N ILE A 65 21.63 6.03 -1.91
CA ILE A 65 20.39 6.20 -1.14
C ILE A 65 20.66 5.74 0.29
N LEU A 66 20.46 6.64 1.24
CA LEU A 66 20.48 6.37 2.67
C LEU A 66 19.06 6.08 3.16
N LYS A 67 18.87 4.93 3.82
CA LYS A 67 17.68 4.60 4.60
C LYS A 67 18.06 4.55 6.08
N VAL A 68 17.43 5.39 6.89
CA VAL A 68 17.56 5.40 8.34
C VAL A 68 16.48 4.48 8.90
N LEU A 69 16.91 3.36 9.44
CA LEU A 69 16.05 2.31 9.99
C LEU A 69 15.88 2.54 11.49
N PRO A 70 14.63 2.64 12.00
CA PRO A 70 14.40 2.78 13.43
C PRO A 70 14.81 1.51 14.20
N GLU A 71 14.89 1.62 15.53
CA GLU A 71 14.98 0.44 16.39
C GLU A 71 13.76 -0.49 16.16
N GLY A 72 13.99 -1.80 16.27
CA GLY A 72 12.94 -2.81 16.12
C GLY A 72 13.14 -3.73 14.90
N PRO A 73 12.06 -4.33 14.37
CA PRO A 73 12.13 -5.36 13.33
C PRO A 73 12.85 -4.91 12.05
N HIS A 74 12.67 -3.63 11.68
CA HIS A 74 13.28 -3.02 10.49
C HIS A 74 14.82 -2.97 10.53
N ARG A 75 15.45 -3.07 11.70
CA ARG A 75 16.92 -3.15 11.82
C ARG A 75 17.50 -4.35 11.07
N THR A 76 16.71 -5.40 10.83
CA THR A 76 17.16 -6.60 10.11
C THR A 76 17.17 -6.45 8.59
N GLU A 77 16.61 -5.37 8.05
CA GLU A 77 16.49 -5.10 6.62
C GLU A 77 17.84 -5.21 5.86
N PRO A 78 18.97 -4.65 6.33
CA PRO A 78 20.23 -4.75 5.60
C PRO A 78 20.74 -6.20 5.49
N ALA A 79 20.49 -7.01 6.53
CA ALA A 79 20.86 -8.42 6.50
C ALA A 79 20.00 -9.22 5.51
N ARG A 80 18.71 -8.88 5.39
CA ARG A 80 17.79 -9.48 4.40
C ARG A 80 18.15 -9.07 2.98
N HIS A 81 18.46 -7.80 2.74
CA HIS A 81 18.99 -7.32 1.46
C HIS A 81 20.26 -8.06 1.08
N SER A 82 21.23 -8.13 1.99
CA SER A 82 22.47 -8.89 1.78
C SER A 82 22.21 -10.37 1.48
N ARG A 83 21.20 -10.97 2.11
CA ARG A 83 20.78 -12.36 1.83
C ARG A 83 20.17 -12.49 0.43
N ALA A 84 19.35 -11.52 0.00
CA ALA A 84 18.77 -11.48 -1.34
C ALA A 84 19.86 -11.50 -2.42
N LEU A 85 20.86 -10.61 -2.32
CA LEU A 85 21.98 -10.54 -3.25
C LEU A 85 22.77 -11.85 -3.32
N ARG A 86 23.03 -12.50 -2.17
CA ARG A 86 23.79 -13.76 -2.11
C ARG A 86 23.02 -14.98 -2.63
N ALA A 87 21.71 -15.03 -2.39
CA ALA A 87 20.88 -16.17 -2.77
C ALA A 87 20.48 -16.14 -4.25
N SER A 88 20.50 -14.96 -4.87
CA SER A 88 20.09 -14.74 -6.26
C SER A 88 21.12 -15.26 -7.26
N PRO A 89 20.70 -15.73 -8.45
CA PRO A 89 21.59 -15.93 -9.58
C PRO A 89 22.40 -14.66 -9.86
N ARG A 90 23.71 -14.82 -10.13
CA ARG A 90 24.64 -13.68 -10.22
C ARG A 90 24.23 -12.64 -11.27
N THR A 91 23.75 -13.09 -12.42
CA THR A 91 23.26 -12.21 -13.50
C THR A 91 22.03 -11.44 -13.05
N PHE A 92 21.02 -12.13 -12.53
CA PHE A 92 19.81 -11.49 -12.03
C PHE A 92 20.10 -10.46 -10.92
N ALA A 93 21.00 -10.80 -9.98
CA ALA A 93 21.39 -9.89 -8.92
C ALA A 93 22.04 -8.60 -9.47
N ALA A 94 22.98 -8.72 -10.41
CA ALA A 94 23.66 -7.58 -11.02
C ALA A 94 22.71 -6.74 -11.91
N ASP A 95 21.82 -7.41 -12.62
CA ASP A 95 20.96 -6.79 -13.62
C ASP A 95 19.67 -6.24 -13.05
N HIS A 96 19.20 -6.72 -11.89
CA HIS A 96 17.86 -6.38 -11.39
C HIS A 96 17.78 -6.05 -9.91
N LEU A 97 18.77 -6.35 -9.08
CA LEU A 97 18.72 -6.00 -7.66
C LEU A 97 19.58 -4.77 -7.40
N VAL A 98 19.06 -3.81 -6.63
CA VAL A 98 19.93 -2.73 -6.14
C VAL A 98 20.97 -3.29 -5.17
N GLU A 99 22.20 -2.81 -5.28
CA GLU A 99 23.27 -3.22 -4.39
C GLU A 99 23.22 -2.46 -3.07
N GLN A 100 23.85 -3.05 -2.04
CA GLN A 100 24.14 -2.33 -0.81
C GLN A 100 25.51 -1.64 -0.98
N ALA A 101 25.50 -0.34 -1.26
CA ALA A 101 26.69 0.42 -1.65
C ALA A 101 27.80 0.42 -0.59
N PHE A 102 27.40 0.35 0.68
CA PHE A 102 28.29 0.32 1.84
C PHE A 102 27.74 -0.60 2.93
N ALA A 103 28.61 -1.04 3.84
CA ALA A 103 28.18 -1.80 5.01
C ALA A 103 27.20 -0.97 5.88
N PRO A 104 26.20 -1.61 6.52
CA PRO A 104 25.27 -0.89 7.39
C PRO A 104 26.02 -0.35 8.61
N TYR A 105 25.55 0.76 9.17
CA TYR A 105 26.19 1.40 10.33
C TYR A 105 25.19 1.60 11.47
N PRO A 106 25.52 1.25 12.73
CA PRO A 106 24.58 1.38 13.83
C PRO A 106 24.28 2.86 14.17
N VAL A 107 23.06 3.14 14.63
CA VAL A 107 22.67 4.46 15.17
C VAL A 107 22.53 4.34 16.69
N ALA A 108 22.96 5.36 17.44
CA ALA A 108 22.96 5.34 18.91
C ALA A 108 21.57 5.04 19.52
N SER A 109 20.50 5.47 18.85
CA SER A 109 19.12 5.20 19.22
C SER A 109 18.65 3.75 19.00
N GLY A 110 19.55 2.79 18.76
CA GLY A 110 19.23 1.38 18.52
C GLY A 110 18.86 1.03 17.07
N GLY A 111 18.84 2.02 16.16
CA GLY A 111 18.56 1.87 14.74
C GLY A 111 19.79 1.52 13.89
N ALA A 112 19.66 1.65 12.56
CA ALA A 112 20.76 1.45 11.62
C ALA A 112 20.66 2.38 10.41
N LEU A 113 21.81 2.77 9.87
CA LEU A 113 21.97 3.36 8.54
C LEU A 113 22.16 2.23 7.53
N MET A 114 21.40 2.29 6.45
CA MET A 114 21.50 1.39 5.31
C MET A 114 21.78 2.20 4.05
N PHE A 115 22.78 1.77 3.28
CA PHE A 115 23.21 2.45 2.08
C PHE A 115 22.94 1.60 0.85
N GLN A 116 22.14 2.11 -0.08
CA GLN A 116 21.80 1.43 -1.33
C GLN A 116 22.38 2.20 -2.51
N SER A 117 22.78 1.47 -3.55
CA SER A 117 23.10 2.07 -4.85
C SER A 117 21.85 2.66 -5.48
N VAL A 118 22.02 3.69 -6.32
CA VAL A 118 20.91 4.22 -7.12
C VAL A 118 20.46 3.13 -8.10
N ALA A 119 19.14 2.97 -8.24
CA ALA A 119 18.56 2.08 -9.23
C ALA A 119 18.79 2.63 -10.65
N GLY A 120 19.57 1.91 -11.47
CA GLY A 120 19.92 2.32 -12.83
C GLY A 120 21.05 3.34 -12.88
N ASP A 121 21.06 4.19 -13.92
CA ASP A 121 22.16 5.12 -14.22
C ASP A 121 22.05 6.46 -13.44
N GLY A 122 20.92 6.75 -12.77
CA GLY A 122 20.73 8.00 -12.03
C GLY A 122 19.32 8.21 -11.48
N LEU A 123 19.16 9.23 -10.61
CA LEU A 123 17.89 9.53 -9.92
C LEU A 123 16.85 10.28 -10.75
N ARG A 124 17.27 10.91 -11.85
CA ARG A 124 16.39 11.76 -12.69
C ARG A 124 15.69 10.98 -13.80
N ASP A 125 16.34 9.92 -14.26
CA ASP A 125 15.97 9.18 -15.46
C ASP A 125 15.46 7.79 -15.10
N ALA A 126 14.60 7.72 -14.08
CA ALA A 126 14.01 6.49 -13.59
C ALA A 126 12.59 6.76 -13.06
N LEU A 127 11.67 5.84 -13.34
CA LEU A 127 10.27 5.92 -12.93
C LEU A 127 9.87 4.63 -12.21
N PRO A 128 9.02 4.69 -11.17
CA PRO A 128 8.37 3.49 -10.67
C PRO A 128 7.49 2.90 -11.79
N LEU A 129 7.34 1.57 -11.82
CA LEU A 129 6.48 0.89 -12.79
C LEU A 129 5.03 1.42 -12.71
N GLY A 130 4.59 1.85 -11.52
CA GLY A 130 3.27 2.44 -11.29
C GLY A 130 3.04 3.77 -12.00
N ALA A 131 4.10 4.48 -12.40
CA ALA A 131 4.00 5.70 -13.19
C ALA A 131 3.94 5.46 -14.70
N LEU A 132 4.14 4.21 -15.16
CA LEU A 132 4.00 3.86 -16.58
C LEU A 132 2.52 3.65 -16.94
N GLU A 133 2.18 3.98 -18.19
CA GLU A 133 0.83 3.85 -18.73
C GLU A 133 0.84 3.05 -20.04
N GLY A 134 -0.32 2.48 -20.39
CA GLY A 134 -0.55 1.81 -21.67
C GLY A 134 0.45 0.70 -21.98
N GLU A 135 0.93 0.64 -23.21
CA GLU A 135 1.83 -0.43 -23.64
C GLU A 135 3.17 -0.46 -22.89
N ALA A 136 3.67 0.70 -22.46
CA ALA A 136 4.93 0.77 -21.72
C ALA A 136 4.82 0.05 -20.36
N PHE A 137 3.70 0.25 -19.67
CA PHE A 137 3.37 -0.50 -18.46
C PHE A 137 3.30 -2.00 -18.77
N THR A 138 2.49 -2.39 -19.77
CA THR A 138 2.27 -3.80 -20.11
C THR A 138 3.59 -4.51 -20.45
N ARG A 139 4.42 -3.96 -21.34
CA ARG A 139 5.67 -4.63 -21.72
C ARG A 139 6.66 -4.70 -20.56
N THR A 140 6.79 -3.65 -19.76
CA THR A 140 7.70 -3.65 -18.61
C THR A 140 7.22 -4.61 -17.52
N CYS A 141 5.93 -4.59 -17.19
CA CYS A 141 5.34 -5.48 -16.20
C CYS A 141 5.47 -6.95 -16.61
N ALA A 142 5.24 -7.27 -17.88
CA ALA A 142 5.50 -8.61 -18.41
C ALA A 142 6.99 -8.99 -18.32
N SER A 143 7.91 -8.06 -18.61
CA SER A 143 9.35 -8.29 -18.45
C SER A 143 9.72 -8.62 -17.00
N VAL A 144 9.14 -7.90 -16.03
CA VAL A 144 9.34 -8.14 -14.60
C VAL A 144 8.82 -9.51 -14.20
N VAL A 145 7.55 -9.82 -14.52
CA VAL A 145 6.92 -11.11 -14.19
C VAL A 145 7.73 -12.28 -14.76
N ARG A 146 8.17 -12.17 -16.02
CA ARG A 146 9.02 -13.17 -16.65
C ARG A 146 10.35 -13.30 -15.92
N GLY A 147 11.05 -12.18 -15.68
CA GLY A 147 12.33 -12.18 -14.99
C GLY A 147 12.25 -12.83 -13.60
N LEU A 148 11.21 -12.53 -12.81
CA LEU A 148 10.99 -13.15 -11.50
C LEU A 148 10.84 -14.68 -11.57
N LEU A 149 10.08 -15.17 -12.55
CA LEU A 149 9.75 -16.60 -12.63
C LEU A 149 10.79 -17.43 -13.38
N THR A 150 11.44 -16.88 -14.41
CA THR A 150 12.34 -17.64 -15.29
C THR A 150 13.82 -17.32 -15.10
N GLU A 151 14.16 -16.13 -14.59
CA GLU A 151 15.56 -15.68 -14.46
C GLU A 151 16.02 -15.57 -13.01
N TRP A 152 15.14 -15.16 -12.10
CA TRP A 152 15.45 -15.15 -10.67
C TRP A 152 15.35 -16.56 -10.07
N ASN A 153 14.34 -17.31 -10.51
CA ASN A 153 14.01 -18.65 -10.03
C ASN A 153 14.38 -19.74 -11.05
N THR A 154 15.67 -19.84 -11.39
CA THR A 154 16.19 -20.76 -12.44
C THR A 154 16.30 -22.22 -12.01
N ALA A 155 16.24 -22.50 -10.71
CA ALA A 155 16.40 -23.86 -10.19
C ALA A 155 15.14 -24.71 -10.47
N GLN A 156 15.31 -26.02 -10.66
CA GLN A 156 14.17 -26.94 -10.68
C GLN A 156 13.51 -26.94 -9.31
N VAL A 157 12.42 -26.17 -9.18
CA VAL A 157 11.67 -26.09 -7.93
C VAL A 157 10.90 -27.38 -7.73
N ARG A 158 11.03 -27.97 -6.54
CA ARG A 158 10.22 -29.12 -6.14
C ARG A 158 8.98 -28.62 -5.39
N PRO A 159 7.77 -28.95 -5.87
CA PRO A 159 6.54 -28.62 -5.17
C PRO A 159 6.48 -29.29 -3.80
N ARG A 160 5.93 -28.58 -2.81
CA ARG A 160 5.61 -29.11 -1.48
C ARG A 160 4.11 -29.10 -1.28
N ARG A 161 3.55 -30.17 -0.73
CA ARG A 161 2.13 -30.17 -0.34
C ARG A 161 2.00 -29.55 1.05
N MET A 162 1.00 -28.69 1.22
CA MET A 162 0.62 -28.14 2.52
C MET A 162 -0.87 -27.80 2.55
N PRO A 163 -1.50 -27.71 3.74
CA PRO A 163 -2.86 -27.24 3.87
C PRO A 163 -2.99 -25.80 3.37
N ALA A 164 -4.12 -25.49 2.74
CA ALA A 164 -4.44 -24.13 2.29
C ALA A 164 -4.37 -23.11 3.44
N SER A 165 -4.80 -23.48 4.64
CA SER A 165 -4.70 -22.62 5.84
C SER A 165 -3.26 -22.30 6.24
N VAL A 166 -2.37 -23.29 6.16
CA VAL A 166 -0.94 -23.14 6.45
C VAL A 166 -0.29 -22.22 5.43
N PHE A 167 -0.62 -22.40 4.16
CA PHE A 167 -0.17 -21.52 3.09
C PHE A 167 -0.63 -20.07 3.33
N VAL A 168 -1.93 -19.83 3.46
CA VAL A 168 -2.49 -18.46 3.57
C VAL A 168 -1.93 -17.76 4.81
N ARG A 169 -1.77 -18.48 5.93
CA ARG A 169 -1.15 -17.93 7.14
C ARG A 169 0.31 -17.54 6.93
N GLY A 170 1.11 -18.42 6.33
CA GLY A 170 2.53 -18.17 6.08
C GLY A 170 2.78 -17.00 5.13
N GLU A 171 1.84 -16.74 4.21
CA GLU A 171 1.96 -15.63 3.27
C GLU A 171 1.34 -14.32 3.76
N ALA A 172 0.30 -14.37 4.60
CA ALA A 172 -0.30 -13.16 5.19
C ALA A 172 0.47 -12.63 6.41
N ASP A 173 1.19 -13.49 7.13
CA ASP A 173 2.04 -13.14 8.28
C ASP A 173 3.35 -13.95 8.26
N PRO A 174 4.28 -13.62 7.34
CA PRO A 174 5.52 -14.37 7.17
C PRO A 174 6.48 -14.24 8.37
N GLU A 175 6.35 -13.19 9.17
CA GLU A 175 7.19 -12.96 10.36
C GLU A 175 6.65 -13.65 11.62
N GLY A 176 5.44 -14.21 11.56
CA GLY A 176 4.82 -14.89 12.69
C GLY A 176 4.51 -13.97 13.87
N GLY A 177 4.30 -12.68 13.59
CA GLY A 177 3.91 -11.68 14.59
C GLY A 177 2.50 -11.91 15.16
N GLY A 178 1.79 -12.88 14.59
CA GLY A 178 0.40 -13.17 14.85
C GLY A 178 -0.51 -12.27 14.00
N PRO A 179 -1.79 -12.63 13.84
CA PRO A 179 -2.72 -11.88 13.01
C PRO A 179 -3.14 -10.54 13.65
N GLY A 180 -2.35 -9.91 14.52
CA GLY A 180 -2.77 -8.76 15.34
C GLY A 180 -3.29 -7.55 14.55
N SER A 181 -2.67 -7.24 13.41
CA SER A 181 -3.15 -6.21 12.48
C SER A 181 -4.43 -6.64 11.76
N LEU A 182 -4.46 -7.88 11.25
CA LEU A 182 -5.63 -8.50 10.61
C LEU A 182 -6.83 -8.61 11.56
N GLU A 183 -6.60 -8.94 12.82
CA GLU A 183 -7.62 -9.13 13.86
C GLU A 183 -8.13 -7.78 14.37
N SER A 184 -7.30 -6.74 14.37
CA SER A 184 -7.75 -5.38 14.65
C SER A 184 -8.70 -4.89 13.57
N TRP A 185 -8.37 -5.08 12.29
CA TRP A 185 -9.28 -4.72 11.21
C TRP A 185 -10.53 -5.61 11.17
N ARG A 186 -10.39 -6.92 11.39
CA ARG A 186 -11.53 -7.84 11.50
C ARG A 186 -12.55 -7.35 12.54
N ARG A 187 -12.08 -6.78 13.66
CA ARG A 187 -12.92 -6.14 14.69
C ARG A 187 -13.65 -4.93 14.19
N GLU A 188 -12.97 -4.04 13.48
CA GLU A 188 -13.56 -2.84 12.92
C GLU A 188 -14.57 -3.12 11.80
N ALA A 189 -14.31 -4.12 10.96
CA ALA A 189 -15.18 -4.50 9.84
C ALA A 189 -16.52 -5.14 10.28
N GLY A 190 -16.77 -5.28 11.59
CA GLY A 190 -17.97 -5.96 12.11
C GLY A 190 -17.98 -7.47 11.86
N LEU A 191 -16.90 -8.02 11.31
CA LEU A 191 -16.73 -9.44 11.03
C LEU A 191 -16.11 -10.21 12.20
N ALA A 192 -15.58 -9.51 13.20
CA ALA A 192 -15.06 -10.12 14.43
C ALA A 192 -16.10 -10.81 15.31
N GLY A 193 -17.37 -10.82 14.90
CA GLY A 193 -18.40 -11.66 15.53
C GLY A 193 -18.84 -12.83 14.66
N SER A 194 -18.50 -12.85 13.37
CA SER A 194 -18.96 -13.90 12.48
C SER A 194 -18.05 -15.12 12.59
N SER A 195 -18.35 -15.97 13.55
CA SER A 195 -17.95 -17.39 13.52
C SER A 195 -18.60 -18.16 12.37
N ARG A 196 -19.38 -17.47 11.52
CA ARG A 196 -20.04 -18.12 10.40
C ARG A 196 -18.98 -18.49 9.34
N PRO A 197 -18.93 -19.76 8.95
CA PRO A 197 -18.03 -20.26 7.89
C PRO A 197 -18.33 -19.63 6.52
N TRP A 198 -19.55 -19.14 6.32
CA TRP A 198 -20.03 -18.58 5.07
C TRP A 198 -20.85 -17.30 5.31
N PHE A 199 -20.83 -16.38 4.35
CA PHE A 199 -21.67 -15.18 4.34
C PHE A 199 -22.21 -14.90 2.93
N ASP A 200 -23.33 -14.18 2.84
CA ASP A 200 -23.93 -13.80 1.57
C ASP A 200 -23.45 -12.42 1.12
N ALA A 201 -22.95 -12.33 -0.11
CA ALA A 201 -22.56 -11.07 -0.75
C ALA A 201 -22.86 -11.13 -2.25
N GLY A 202 -23.49 -10.10 -2.80
CA GLY A 202 -23.81 -10.05 -4.23
C GLY A 202 -24.70 -11.19 -4.72
N GLY A 203 -25.55 -11.76 -3.85
CA GLY A 203 -26.39 -12.92 -4.17
C GLY A 203 -25.63 -14.25 -4.21
N ARG A 204 -24.37 -14.29 -3.79
CA ARG A 204 -23.53 -15.49 -3.69
C ARG A 204 -23.21 -15.79 -2.23
N ARG A 205 -23.17 -17.07 -1.89
CA ARG A 205 -22.68 -17.56 -0.61
C ARG A 205 -21.17 -17.76 -0.71
N LEU A 206 -20.39 -16.96 0.01
CA LEU A 206 -18.93 -16.95 -0.03
C LEU A 206 -18.34 -17.47 1.29
N PRO A 207 -17.20 -18.18 1.27
CA PRO A 207 -16.51 -18.61 2.48
C PRO A 207 -15.89 -17.41 3.19
N ASN A 208 -15.79 -17.49 4.51
CA ASN A 208 -15.11 -16.48 5.32
C ASN A 208 -13.57 -16.66 5.23
N PRO A 209 -12.83 -15.77 4.55
CA PRO A 209 -11.40 -15.96 4.31
C PRO A 209 -10.55 -15.90 5.60
N TYR A 210 -11.04 -15.24 6.67
CA TYR A 210 -10.33 -15.23 7.96
C TYR A 210 -10.36 -16.58 8.68
N LEU A 211 -11.40 -17.38 8.45
CA LEU A 211 -11.48 -18.72 9.03
C LEU A 211 -10.55 -19.70 8.30
N LEU A 212 -10.28 -19.47 7.01
CA LEU A 212 -9.23 -20.21 6.29
C LEU A 212 -7.83 -19.92 6.88
N LEU A 213 -7.51 -18.66 7.19
CA LEU A 213 -6.24 -18.28 7.84
C LEU A 213 -6.01 -19.03 9.17
N SER A 214 -7.09 -19.19 9.95
CA SER A 214 -7.04 -19.91 11.24
C SER A 214 -6.98 -21.43 11.06
N GLY A 215 -7.56 -21.96 9.97
CA GLY A 215 -7.64 -23.39 9.70
C GLY A 215 -8.53 -24.15 10.70
N GLY A 216 -8.78 -25.43 10.40
CA GLY A 216 -9.45 -26.35 11.33
C GLY A 216 -10.93 -26.07 11.64
N HIS A 217 -11.58 -25.14 10.92
CA HIS A 217 -13.01 -24.92 11.08
C HIS A 217 -13.81 -26.07 10.44
N PRO A 218 -14.73 -26.75 11.15
CA PRO A 218 -15.36 -27.99 10.68
C PRO A 218 -16.17 -27.83 9.37
N ASP A 219 -16.78 -26.66 9.17
CA ASP A 219 -17.62 -26.36 7.99
C ASP A 219 -16.86 -25.66 6.85
N LEU A 220 -15.53 -25.55 6.93
CA LEU A 220 -14.68 -25.02 5.88
C LEU A 220 -13.58 -26.03 5.55
N PRO A 221 -13.56 -26.60 4.33
CA PRO A 221 -12.49 -27.52 3.95
C PRO A 221 -11.12 -26.82 3.93
N ASP A 222 -10.10 -27.58 4.26
CA ASP A 222 -8.70 -27.14 4.25
C ASP A 222 -7.87 -28.08 3.37
N PRO A 223 -7.96 -27.94 2.03
CA PRO A 223 -7.35 -28.89 1.11
C PRO A 223 -5.83 -28.77 1.08
N GLU A 224 -5.18 -29.93 0.88
CA GLU A 224 -3.75 -30.01 0.60
C GLU A 224 -3.43 -29.56 -0.82
N VAL A 225 -2.74 -28.43 -0.97
CA VAL A 225 -2.35 -27.85 -2.25
C VAL A 225 -0.85 -28.07 -2.53
N PRO A 226 -0.46 -28.40 -3.77
CA PRO A 226 0.93 -28.34 -4.20
C PRO A 226 1.39 -26.88 -4.33
N VAL A 227 2.51 -26.55 -3.70
CA VAL A 227 3.07 -25.20 -3.65
C VAL A 227 4.50 -25.21 -4.16
N VAL A 228 4.77 -24.34 -5.13
CA VAL A 228 6.09 -24.06 -5.70
C VAL A 228 6.67 -22.85 -4.98
N THR A 229 7.83 -23.04 -4.34
CA THR A 229 8.51 -22.03 -3.53
C THR A 229 9.89 -21.68 -4.08
N GLY A 230 10.31 -20.43 -3.97
CA GLY A 230 11.65 -20.01 -4.34
C GLY A 230 12.00 -18.65 -3.77
N LEU A 231 12.85 -17.93 -4.49
CA LEU A 231 13.25 -16.57 -4.16
C LEU A 231 12.07 -15.63 -4.40
N THR A 232 11.73 -14.85 -3.38
CA THR A 232 10.67 -13.85 -3.42
C THR A 232 11.17 -12.55 -2.79
N HIS A 233 10.72 -11.44 -3.34
CA HIS A 233 10.90 -10.10 -2.84
C HIS A 233 10.15 -9.90 -1.52
N GLY A 234 8.93 -10.43 -1.41
CA GLY A 234 8.10 -10.41 -0.21
C GLY A 234 7.36 -9.10 0.07
N ASP A 235 7.57 -8.08 -0.79
CA ASP A 235 6.83 -6.80 -0.76
C ASP A 235 6.83 -6.15 -2.15
N LEU A 236 6.61 -6.96 -3.19
CA LEU A 236 6.71 -6.48 -4.57
C LEU A 236 5.42 -5.76 -5.00
N HIS A 237 5.40 -4.44 -4.83
CA HIS A 237 4.40 -3.55 -5.42
C HIS A 237 5.00 -2.72 -6.56
N LEU A 238 4.16 -2.04 -7.33
CA LEU A 238 4.58 -1.31 -8.55
C LEU A 238 5.67 -0.26 -8.28
N ASP A 239 5.64 0.38 -7.11
CA ASP A 239 6.65 1.39 -6.74
C ASP A 239 8.00 0.81 -6.30
N ASN A 240 8.07 -0.50 -6.00
CA ASN A 240 9.33 -1.20 -5.71
C ASN A 240 10.02 -1.72 -6.99
N VAL A 241 9.45 -1.43 -8.15
CA VAL A 241 10.04 -1.69 -9.46
C VAL A 241 10.42 -0.36 -10.10
N ILE A 242 11.71 -0.09 -10.18
CA ILE A 242 12.26 1.12 -10.79
C ILE A 242 12.68 0.82 -12.22
N VAL A 243 12.18 1.62 -13.16
CA VAL A 243 12.38 1.44 -14.60
C VAL A 243 13.23 2.60 -15.10
N PRO A 244 14.47 2.36 -15.55
CA PRO A 244 15.27 3.39 -16.19
C PRO A 244 14.59 3.92 -17.45
N VAL A 245 14.73 5.23 -17.70
CA VAL A 245 14.19 5.92 -18.86
C VAL A 245 15.35 6.51 -19.64
N ARG A 246 15.38 6.32 -20.96
CA ARG A 246 16.40 6.92 -21.82
C ARG A 246 15.72 7.62 -22.98
N LEU A 247 16.02 8.92 -23.14
CA LEU A 247 15.39 9.76 -24.16
C LEU A 247 13.85 9.72 -24.10
N GLY A 248 13.29 9.65 -22.89
CA GLY A 248 11.83 9.60 -22.66
C GLY A 248 11.18 8.22 -22.84
N ALA A 249 11.95 7.19 -23.23
CA ALA A 249 11.44 5.83 -23.40
C ALA A 249 11.89 4.92 -22.23
N PRO A 250 10.98 4.13 -21.63
CA PRO A 250 11.35 3.13 -20.63
C PRO A 250 12.26 2.05 -21.21
N LEU A 251 13.31 1.70 -20.48
CA LEU A 251 14.18 0.57 -20.78
C LEU A 251 13.66 -0.68 -20.06
N GLU A 252 12.66 -1.31 -20.67
CA GLU A 252 11.91 -2.46 -20.14
C GLU A 252 12.79 -3.55 -19.46
N PRO A 253 13.85 -4.09 -20.10
CA PRO A 253 14.66 -5.15 -19.49
C PRO A 253 15.66 -4.62 -18.45
N ALA A 254 15.79 -3.30 -18.26
CA ALA A 254 16.75 -2.72 -17.33
C ALA A 254 16.13 -2.38 -15.97
N TYR A 255 14.91 -2.89 -15.69
CA TYR A 255 14.25 -2.65 -14.41
C TYR A 255 15.11 -3.08 -13.21
N ARG A 256 14.92 -2.40 -12.09
CA ARG A 256 15.59 -2.66 -10.81
C ARG A 256 14.56 -2.81 -9.70
N LEU A 257 14.74 -3.81 -8.86
CA LEU A 257 13.96 -4.08 -7.66
C LEU A 257 14.63 -3.39 -6.47
N ILE A 258 13.84 -2.65 -5.70
CA ILE A 258 14.27 -1.93 -4.49
C ILE A 258 13.51 -2.43 -3.27
N ASP A 259 14.00 -2.11 -2.08
CA ASP A 259 13.38 -2.49 -0.80
C ASP A 259 13.26 -4.02 -0.59
N LEU A 260 14.42 -4.68 -0.54
CA LEU A 260 14.53 -6.13 -0.34
C LEU A 260 14.34 -6.55 1.15
N GLY A 261 13.66 -5.73 1.95
CA GLY A 261 13.38 -6.00 3.35
C GLY A 261 12.41 -7.16 3.59
N GLY A 262 11.55 -7.46 2.62
CA GLY A 262 10.64 -8.60 2.64
C GLY A 262 11.27 -9.92 2.17
N PHE A 263 12.53 -9.93 1.73
CA PHE A 263 13.09 -11.04 0.97
C PHE A 263 13.00 -12.39 1.69
N ARG A 264 12.51 -13.41 0.98
CA ARG A 264 12.46 -14.81 1.43
C ARG A 264 13.08 -15.72 0.37
N ALA A 265 13.89 -16.68 0.83
CA ALA A 265 14.55 -17.65 -0.06
C ALA A 265 13.66 -18.86 -0.40
N ASP A 266 12.51 -18.99 0.26
CA ASP A 266 11.57 -20.10 0.20
C ASP A 266 10.10 -19.61 0.21
N GLY A 267 9.86 -18.41 -0.33
CA GLY A 267 8.51 -17.86 -0.48
C GLY A 267 7.74 -18.51 -1.62
N ALA A 268 6.42 -18.51 -1.55
CA ALA A 268 5.60 -19.00 -2.66
C ALA A 268 5.78 -18.10 -3.89
N LEU A 269 6.10 -18.69 -5.05
CA LEU A 269 6.43 -17.92 -6.26
C LEU A 269 5.29 -17.01 -6.75
N THR A 270 4.05 -17.32 -6.37
CA THR A 270 2.86 -16.55 -6.70
C THR A 270 2.69 -15.30 -5.86
N CYS A 271 3.38 -15.15 -4.73
CA CYS A 271 3.13 -14.04 -3.81
C CYS A 271 3.55 -12.69 -4.38
N ASP A 272 4.75 -12.57 -4.93
CA ASP A 272 5.18 -11.33 -5.59
C ASP A 272 4.32 -11.00 -6.81
N ILE A 273 3.90 -12.03 -7.56
CA ILE A 273 3.03 -11.88 -8.74
C ILE A 273 1.68 -11.31 -8.34
N VAL A 274 1.08 -11.84 -7.27
CA VAL A 274 -0.20 -11.34 -6.75
C VAL A 274 -0.04 -9.96 -6.13
N MET A 275 1.02 -9.69 -5.35
CA MET A 275 1.24 -8.36 -4.79
C MET A 275 1.40 -7.29 -5.89
N LEU A 276 2.09 -7.63 -6.98
CA LEU A 276 2.20 -6.76 -8.14
C LEU A 276 0.84 -6.52 -8.81
N LEU A 277 0.03 -7.57 -8.97
CA LEU A 277 -1.34 -7.46 -9.49
C LEU A 277 -2.23 -6.58 -8.61
N LEU A 278 -2.27 -6.84 -7.29
CA LEU A 278 -3.11 -6.07 -6.37
C LEU A 278 -2.68 -4.60 -6.32
N SER A 279 -1.36 -4.33 -6.37
CA SER A 279 -0.83 -2.98 -6.49
C SER A 279 -1.26 -2.29 -7.79
N ALA A 280 -1.29 -3.02 -8.91
CA ALA A 280 -1.77 -2.50 -10.19
C ALA A 280 -3.28 -2.21 -10.23
N LEU A 281 -4.07 -2.90 -9.39
CA LEU A 281 -5.51 -2.68 -9.27
C LEU A 281 -5.87 -1.57 -8.27
N ALA A 282 -4.99 -1.27 -7.32
CA ALA A 282 -5.28 -0.35 -6.22
C ALA A 282 -5.81 1.03 -6.66
N PRO A 283 -5.27 1.71 -7.70
CA PRO A 283 -5.82 2.98 -8.15
C PRO A 283 -7.27 2.89 -8.64
N PHE A 284 -7.63 1.80 -9.32
CA PHE A 284 -9.00 1.58 -9.85
C PHE A 284 -9.99 1.25 -8.74
N VAL A 285 -9.55 0.42 -7.78
CA VAL A 285 -10.35 0.10 -6.60
C VAL A 285 -10.59 1.37 -5.77
N ALA A 286 -9.60 2.24 -5.63
CA ALA A 286 -9.75 3.52 -4.93
C ALA A 286 -10.70 4.50 -5.67
N GLY A 287 -10.62 4.57 -7.00
CA GLY A 287 -11.39 5.50 -7.85
C GLY A 287 -12.89 5.23 -8.04
N ALA A 288 -13.45 4.25 -7.32
CA ALA A 288 -14.88 3.92 -7.27
C ALA A 288 -15.52 3.50 -8.60
N LEU A 289 -15.20 2.27 -9.02
CA LEU A 289 -15.91 1.61 -10.11
C LEU A 289 -17.42 1.47 -9.81
N PRO A 290 -18.29 1.53 -10.83
CA PRO A 290 -19.69 1.15 -10.67
C PRO A 290 -19.82 -0.27 -10.13
N ALA A 291 -20.83 -0.54 -9.29
CA ALA A 291 -21.01 -1.84 -8.62
C ALA A 291 -20.98 -3.06 -9.56
N ARG A 292 -21.53 -2.92 -10.79
CA ARG A 292 -21.47 -3.99 -11.81
C ARG A 292 -20.04 -4.26 -12.30
N GLN A 293 -19.22 -3.23 -12.39
CA GLN A 293 -17.81 -3.35 -12.77
C GLN A 293 -16.96 -3.83 -11.59
N GLU A 294 -17.27 -3.43 -10.35
CA GLU A 294 -16.62 -3.99 -9.16
C GLU A 294 -16.82 -5.50 -9.08
N GLN A 295 -18.07 -5.97 -9.27
CA GLN A 295 -18.37 -7.40 -9.31
C GLN A 295 -17.68 -8.09 -10.48
N ALA A 296 -17.71 -7.49 -11.68
CA ALA A 296 -17.02 -8.05 -12.84
C ALA A 296 -15.51 -8.15 -12.61
N LEU A 297 -14.89 -7.20 -11.90
CA LEU A 297 -13.46 -7.23 -11.58
C LEU A 297 -13.14 -8.35 -10.58
N LEU A 298 -13.95 -8.52 -9.53
CA LEU A 298 -13.81 -9.64 -8.59
C LEU A 298 -13.83 -10.98 -9.35
N ASP A 299 -14.82 -11.16 -10.21
CA ASP A 299 -14.97 -12.39 -10.98
C ASP A 299 -13.86 -12.56 -12.03
N TYR A 300 -13.41 -11.47 -12.66
CA TYR A 300 -12.34 -11.50 -13.66
C TYR A 300 -10.98 -11.86 -13.05
N VAL A 301 -10.62 -11.30 -11.90
CA VAL A 301 -9.34 -11.64 -11.22
C VAL A 301 -9.32 -13.11 -10.81
N VAL A 302 -10.44 -13.64 -10.30
CA VAL A 302 -10.53 -15.03 -9.82
C VAL A 302 -10.63 -16.02 -10.98
N ALA A 303 -11.57 -15.81 -11.89
CA ALA A 303 -11.85 -16.69 -13.02
C ALA A 303 -12.09 -15.85 -14.31
N PRO A 304 -11.02 -15.45 -15.02
CA PRO A 304 -11.12 -14.60 -16.19
C PRO A 304 -11.94 -15.28 -17.27
N ARG A 305 -12.94 -14.55 -17.75
CA ARG A 305 -13.79 -14.91 -18.88
C ARG A 305 -14.06 -13.65 -19.67
N GLN A 306 -14.20 -13.79 -20.98
CA GLN A 306 -14.47 -12.66 -21.88
C GLN A 306 -15.71 -11.86 -21.44
N GLU A 307 -16.75 -12.54 -20.97
CA GLU A 307 -17.99 -11.91 -20.48
C GLU A 307 -17.80 -10.93 -19.31
N HIS A 308 -16.76 -11.13 -18.50
CA HIS A 308 -16.40 -10.22 -17.41
C HIS A 308 -15.52 -9.08 -17.95
N ALA A 309 -14.56 -9.40 -18.82
CA ALA A 309 -13.69 -8.43 -19.48
C ALA A 309 -14.49 -7.37 -20.25
N ASP A 310 -15.55 -7.78 -20.97
CA ASP A 310 -16.42 -6.90 -21.75
C ASP A 310 -17.12 -5.81 -20.91
N ARG A 311 -17.17 -5.99 -19.59
CA ARG A 311 -17.78 -5.04 -18.64
C ARG A 311 -16.77 -4.08 -18.02
N LEU A 312 -15.48 -4.32 -18.22
CA LEU A 312 -14.39 -3.61 -17.55
C LEU A 312 -13.71 -2.61 -18.49
N PRO A 313 -13.11 -1.54 -17.93
CA PRO A 313 -12.23 -0.67 -18.72
C PRO A 313 -11.07 -1.46 -19.34
N ALA A 314 -10.77 -1.22 -20.60
CA ALA A 314 -9.72 -1.96 -21.32
C ALA A 314 -8.34 -1.89 -20.65
N GLU A 315 -8.01 -0.75 -20.01
CA GLU A 315 -6.76 -0.60 -19.25
C GLU A 315 -6.71 -1.52 -18.02
N LEU A 316 -7.83 -1.70 -17.34
CA LEU A 316 -7.93 -2.58 -16.17
C LEU A 316 -7.73 -4.05 -16.60
N VAL A 317 -8.40 -4.45 -17.69
CA VAL A 317 -8.25 -5.78 -18.30
C VAL A 317 -6.77 -6.03 -18.66
N ARG A 318 -6.14 -5.08 -19.37
CA ARG A 318 -4.71 -5.18 -19.73
C ARG A 318 -3.80 -5.38 -18.52
N ARG A 319 -4.07 -4.71 -17.39
CA ARG A 319 -3.25 -4.86 -16.16
C ARG A 319 -3.38 -6.24 -15.54
N VAL A 320 -4.60 -6.79 -15.51
CA VAL A 320 -4.84 -8.15 -15.02
C VAL A 320 -4.16 -9.17 -15.93
N ASP A 321 -4.44 -9.10 -17.23
CA ASP A 321 -3.95 -10.06 -18.23
C ASP A 321 -2.43 -10.05 -18.31
N CYS A 322 -1.82 -8.87 -18.33
CA CYS A 322 -0.37 -8.74 -18.37
C CYS A 322 0.33 -9.52 -17.24
N VAL A 323 -0.15 -9.40 -16.01
CA VAL A 323 0.47 -10.10 -14.87
C VAL A 323 0.12 -11.59 -14.93
N ARG A 324 -1.16 -11.90 -15.11
CA ARG A 324 -1.68 -13.27 -15.01
C ARG A 324 -1.21 -14.16 -16.16
N ASP A 325 -1.35 -13.71 -17.39
CA ASP A 325 -1.06 -14.52 -18.57
C ASP A 325 0.45 -14.70 -18.73
N THR A 326 1.25 -13.64 -18.49
CA THR A 326 2.71 -13.78 -18.49
C THR A 326 3.18 -14.81 -17.46
N ALA A 327 2.59 -14.79 -16.26
CA ALA A 327 2.91 -15.76 -15.22
C ALA A 327 2.44 -17.18 -15.58
N ALA A 328 1.24 -17.32 -16.14
CA ALA A 328 0.70 -18.60 -16.57
C ALA A 328 1.50 -19.23 -17.72
N ASP A 329 2.01 -18.40 -18.64
CA ASP A 329 2.87 -18.83 -19.74
C ASP A 329 4.25 -19.25 -19.24
N ALA A 330 4.85 -18.47 -18.34
CA ALA A 330 6.10 -18.85 -17.67
C ALA A 330 5.97 -20.18 -16.90
N MET A 331 4.78 -20.46 -16.38
CA MET A 331 4.45 -21.64 -15.60
C MET A 331 3.60 -22.66 -16.37
N ALA A 332 3.66 -22.68 -17.71
CA ALA A 332 2.76 -23.48 -18.54
C ALA A 332 2.79 -24.99 -18.21
N GLY A 333 3.95 -25.54 -17.85
CA GLY A 333 4.11 -26.94 -17.41
C GLY A 333 3.51 -27.27 -16.03
N TRP A 334 2.99 -26.25 -15.32
CA TRP A 334 2.50 -26.30 -13.93
C TRP A 334 1.12 -25.66 -13.77
N ARG A 335 0.39 -25.46 -14.87
CA ARG A 335 -0.83 -24.62 -14.94
C ARG A 335 -1.90 -24.93 -13.88
N GLU A 336 -2.21 -26.20 -13.64
CA GLU A 336 -3.23 -26.60 -12.67
C GLU A 336 -2.84 -26.28 -11.22
N PRO A 337 -1.73 -26.83 -10.66
CA PRO A 337 -1.19 -26.41 -9.36
C PRO A 337 -0.98 -24.90 -9.20
N TRP A 338 -0.52 -24.25 -10.27
CA TRP A 338 -0.27 -22.80 -10.29
C TRP A 338 -1.54 -22.00 -10.03
N THR A 339 -2.68 -22.45 -10.57
CA THR A 339 -3.95 -21.75 -10.43
C THR A 339 -4.43 -21.75 -8.97
N ASP A 340 -4.41 -22.90 -8.30
CA ASP A 340 -4.79 -22.98 -6.87
C ASP A 340 -3.84 -22.16 -6.00
N GLN A 341 -2.52 -22.27 -6.23
CA GLN A 341 -1.53 -21.51 -5.49
C GLN A 341 -1.70 -19.99 -5.72
N PHE A 342 -1.96 -19.56 -6.95
CA PHE A 342 -2.21 -18.16 -7.28
C PHE A 342 -3.46 -17.63 -6.56
N LEU A 343 -4.56 -18.38 -6.56
CA LEU A 343 -5.78 -17.97 -5.86
C LEU A 343 -5.59 -17.90 -4.35
N LEU A 344 -4.84 -18.82 -3.75
CA LEU A 344 -4.50 -18.73 -2.33
C LEU A 344 -3.58 -17.53 -2.03
N SER A 345 -2.66 -17.19 -2.92
CA SER A 345 -1.89 -15.94 -2.82
C SER A 345 -2.80 -14.72 -2.94
N VAL A 346 -3.83 -14.74 -3.78
CA VAL A 346 -4.86 -13.68 -3.84
C VAL A 346 -5.60 -13.57 -2.50
N VAL A 347 -5.96 -14.68 -1.86
CA VAL A 347 -6.54 -14.65 -0.51
C VAL A 347 -5.59 -13.96 0.47
N ALA A 348 -4.33 -14.41 0.57
CA ALA A 348 -3.36 -13.85 1.50
C ALA A 348 -3.09 -12.36 1.24
N GLY A 349 -2.74 -12.00 0.00
CA GLY A 349 -2.45 -10.62 -0.39
C GLY A 349 -3.65 -9.69 -0.21
N ALA A 350 -4.86 -10.11 -0.61
CA ALA A 350 -6.04 -9.27 -0.44
C ALA A 350 -6.39 -9.06 1.05
N LEU A 351 -6.19 -10.07 1.91
CA LEU A 351 -6.29 -9.90 3.36
C LEU A 351 -5.25 -8.90 3.88
N THR A 352 -4.01 -8.94 3.42
CA THR A 352 -2.98 -7.94 3.76
C THR A 352 -3.43 -6.52 3.40
N TYR A 353 -4.02 -6.32 2.21
CA TYR A 353 -4.56 -5.02 1.79
C TYR A 353 -5.70 -4.53 2.71
N THR A 354 -6.46 -5.42 3.37
CA THR A 354 -7.44 -4.97 4.38
C THR A 354 -6.81 -4.27 5.58
N THR A 355 -5.51 -4.46 5.83
CA THR A 355 -4.81 -3.86 6.97
C THR A 355 -4.23 -2.48 6.68
N PHE A 356 -4.19 -2.06 5.42
CA PHE A 356 -3.59 -0.78 5.05
C PHE A 356 -4.52 0.38 5.43
N SER A 357 -4.10 1.16 6.43
CA SER A 357 -4.87 2.32 6.93
C SER A 357 -5.10 3.37 5.85
N GLY A 358 -4.13 3.55 4.93
CA GLY A 358 -4.24 4.45 3.78
C GLY A 358 -5.28 4.04 2.74
N LEU A 359 -5.83 2.81 2.81
CA LEU A 359 -6.96 2.40 1.99
C LEU A 359 -8.25 2.74 2.74
N GLY A 360 -9.09 3.58 2.14
CA GLY A 360 -10.42 3.87 2.68
C GLY A 360 -11.27 2.61 2.87
N ALA A 361 -12.26 2.68 3.77
CA ALA A 361 -13.08 1.52 4.16
C ALA A 361 -13.68 0.74 2.98
N ARG A 362 -14.14 1.45 1.94
CA ARG A 362 -14.69 0.86 0.71
C ARG A 362 -13.69 -0.04 -0.01
N SER A 363 -12.46 0.44 -0.21
CA SER A 363 -11.39 -0.35 -0.85
C SER A 363 -11.04 -1.58 -0.01
N ARG A 364 -10.95 -1.43 1.31
CA ARG A 364 -10.71 -2.57 2.22
C ARG A 364 -11.83 -3.61 2.15
N THR A 365 -13.09 -3.18 2.08
CA THR A 365 -14.23 -4.08 1.86
C THR A 365 -14.14 -4.81 0.50
N TRP A 366 -13.72 -4.10 -0.56
CA TRP A 366 -13.53 -4.73 -1.87
C TRP A 366 -12.46 -5.83 -1.83
N TYR A 367 -11.31 -5.59 -1.20
CA TYR A 367 -10.27 -6.60 -1.03
C TYR A 367 -10.70 -7.79 -0.18
N LEU A 368 -11.51 -7.56 0.85
CA LEU A 368 -12.12 -8.65 1.60
C LEU A 368 -13.02 -9.54 0.70
N LEU A 369 -13.85 -8.92 -0.13
CA LEU A 369 -14.69 -9.66 -1.08
C LEU A 369 -13.82 -10.42 -2.09
N LEU A 370 -12.73 -9.83 -2.57
CA LEU A 370 -11.77 -10.51 -3.44
C LEU A 370 -11.19 -11.76 -2.76
N ALA A 371 -10.75 -11.65 -1.50
CA ALA A 371 -10.26 -12.79 -0.73
C ALA A 371 -11.35 -13.87 -0.58
N ALA A 372 -12.60 -13.49 -0.32
CA ALA A 372 -13.70 -14.44 -0.20
C ALA A 372 -14.04 -15.13 -1.53
N HIS A 373 -14.04 -14.40 -2.65
CA HIS A 373 -14.26 -14.96 -4.00
C HIS A 373 -13.13 -15.93 -4.40
N ALA A 374 -11.87 -15.56 -4.16
CA ALA A 374 -10.72 -16.42 -4.44
C ALA A 374 -10.73 -17.69 -3.57
N CYS A 375 -11.05 -17.53 -2.28
CA CYS A 375 -11.25 -18.65 -1.36
C CYS A 375 -12.38 -19.57 -1.87
N GLY A 376 -13.52 -19.02 -2.28
CA GLY A 376 -14.62 -19.77 -2.87
C GLY A 376 -14.19 -20.61 -4.08
N ALA A 377 -13.45 -20.01 -5.01
CA ALA A 377 -12.96 -20.72 -6.20
C ALA A 377 -12.01 -21.89 -5.89
N VAL A 378 -11.19 -21.78 -4.82
CA VAL A 378 -10.34 -22.89 -4.38
C VAL A 378 -11.17 -23.99 -3.71
N LEU A 379 -12.21 -23.64 -2.93
CA LEU A 379 -12.98 -24.60 -2.14
C LEU A 379 -14.14 -25.27 -2.91
N GLU A 380 -14.81 -24.57 -3.83
CA GLU A 380 -16.01 -25.04 -4.57
C GLU A 380 -15.83 -26.40 -5.28
N PRO A 381 -14.72 -26.67 -6.01
CA PRO A 381 -14.50 -27.97 -6.65
C PRO A 381 -14.35 -29.12 -5.66
N ARG A 382 -14.09 -28.81 -4.38
CA ARG A 382 -13.66 -29.74 -3.33
C ARG A 382 -14.72 -29.96 -2.26
N THR A 383 -15.76 -29.12 -2.23
CA THR A 383 -16.90 -29.24 -1.31
C THR A 383 -17.99 -30.19 -1.78
N GLY A 384 -17.87 -30.82 -2.95
CA GLY A 384 -18.85 -31.78 -3.47
C GLY A 384 -20.24 -31.16 -3.54
N ALA A 385 -20.39 -30.08 -4.31
CA ALA A 385 -21.59 -29.25 -4.44
C ALA A 385 -22.16 -28.75 -3.08
N PRO A 386 -22.22 -27.43 -2.83
CA PRO A 386 -23.01 -26.95 -1.70
C PRO A 386 -24.45 -27.47 -1.86
N PRO A 387 -25.15 -27.89 -0.77
CA PRO A 387 -26.57 -28.21 -0.89
C PRO A 387 -27.25 -26.99 -1.49
N ALA A 388 -27.76 -27.15 -2.72
CA ALA A 388 -28.57 -26.14 -3.36
C ALA A 388 -29.63 -25.72 -2.35
N LEU A 389 -29.75 -24.43 -2.08
CA LEU A 389 -30.89 -23.92 -1.34
C LEU A 389 -32.13 -24.30 -2.14
N ALA A 390 -32.79 -25.40 -1.76
CA ALA A 390 -34.20 -25.55 -1.99
C ALA A 390 -34.82 -24.34 -1.31
N GLN A 391 -35.14 -23.31 -2.10
CA GLN A 391 -35.95 -22.22 -1.61
C GLN A 391 -37.23 -22.87 -1.06
N PRO A 392 -37.55 -22.71 0.24
CA PRO A 392 -38.90 -23.00 0.67
C PRO A 392 -39.76 -21.97 -0.06
N VAL A 393 -40.50 -22.42 -1.07
CA VAL A 393 -41.63 -21.66 -1.61
C VAL A 393 -42.46 -21.24 -0.39
N PRO A 394 -42.62 -19.94 -0.10
CA PRO A 394 -43.52 -19.53 0.96
C PRO A 394 -44.91 -20.00 0.55
N ARG A 395 -45.42 -21.04 1.21
CA ARG A 395 -46.86 -21.31 1.15
C ARG A 395 -47.54 -20.08 1.70
N ALA A 396 -48.47 -19.53 0.91
CA ALA A 396 -49.38 -18.48 1.33
C ALA A 396 -49.96 -18.86 2.70
N HIS A 397 -49.60 -18.11 3.74
CA HIS A 397 -50.27 -18.19 5.02
C HIS A 397 -51.37 -17.14 5.08
N GLU A 398 -52.55 -17.66 5.35
CA GLU A 398 -53.78 -16.98 5.72
C GLU A 398 -53.57 -15.94 6.84
N PRO A 399 -54.43 -14.92 6.91
CA PRO A 399 -54.27 -13.82 7.85
C PRO A 399 -54.66 -14.23 9.27
N SER A 400 -53.75 -14.03 10.23
CA SER A 400 -54.01 -14.21 11.66
C SER A 400 -54.37 -12.87 12.32
N PRO A 401 -55.28 -12.84 13.31
CA PRO A 401 -56.03 -11.64 13.69
C PRO A 401 -55.25 -10.69 14.61
N ALA A 402 -55.68 -9.42 14.55
CA ALA A 402 -55.12 -8.29 15.28
C ALA A 402 -55.17 -8.46 16.81
N GLY A 403 -54.00 -8.34 17.45
CA GLY A 403 -53.87 -8.14 18.89
C GLY A 403 -53.91 -6.64 19.27
N PRO A 404 -54.31 -6.29 20.50
CA PRO A 404 -54.66 -4.93 20.87
C PRO A 404 -53.44 -4.04 21.12
N VAL A 405 -53.54 -2.81 20.63
CA VAL A 405 -52.64 -1.69 20.85
C VAL A 405 -52.64 -1.30 22.33
N ARG A 406 -51.45 -1.26 22.97
CA ARG A 406 -51.26 -0.61 24.29
C ARG A 406 -50.53 0.72 24.10
N PHE A 407 -51.13 1.78 24.64
CA PHE A 407 -50.54 3.11 24.77
C PHE A 407 -49.50 3.15 25.90
N PRO A 408 -48.49 4.05 25.84
CA PRO A 408 -47.49 4.20 26.89
C PRO A 408 -47.94 5.19 27.98
N ASP A 409 -47.68 4.83 29.23
CA ASP A 409 -47.87 5.67 30.41
C ASP A 409 -46.63 6.59 30.63
N PRO A 410 -46.80 7.85 31.06
CA PRO A 410 -45.70 8.79 31.19
C PRO A 410 -45.12 8.82 32.61
N GLY A 411 -43.79 8.74 32.66
CA GLY A 411 -43.00 9.43 33.69
C GLY A 411 -42.54 8.57 34.85
N THR A 412 -41.22 8.37 34.96
CA THR A 412 -40.52 8.65 36.23
C THR A 412 -39.02 8.92 36.01
N SER A 413 -38.64 10.14 36.37
CA SER A 413 -37.40 10.61 36.99
C SER A 413 -36.03 10.08 36.55
N ALA A 414 -35.24 11.04 36.07
CA ALA A 414 -33.81 11.01 35.85
C ALA A 414 -32.98 10.74 37.12
N ARG A 415 -31.83 10.09 36.92
CA ARG A 415 -30.62 10.21 37.75
C ARG A 415 -29.39 10.35 36.83
N PRO A 416 -28.42 11.24 37.12
CA PRO A 416 -27.32 11.54 36.21
C PRO A 416 -26.19 10.52 36.37
N LEU A 417 -25.78 9.91 35.25
CA LEU A 417 -24.52 9.17 35.14
C LEU A 417 -23.37 10.18 35.02
N VAL A 418 -22.49 10.17 36.01
CA VAL A 418 -21.22 10.91 36.01
C VAL A 418 -20.34 10.34 34.91
N ALA A 419 -20.19 11.10 33.82
CA ALA A 419 -19.26 10.79 32.75
C ALA A 419 -17.81 10.99 33.23
N ARG A 420 -17.08 9.88 33.34
CA ARG A 420 -15.61 9.91 33.46
C ARG A 420 -15.02 10.38 32.13
N ALA A 421 -14.60 11.64 32.09
CA ALA A 421 -13.81 12.20 31.00
C ALA A 421 -12.52 11.40 30.82
N ARG A 422 -12.37 10.76 29.66
CA ARG A 422 -11.08 10.25 29.16
C ARG A 422 -10.23 11.47 28.78
N TYR A 423 -9.15 11.69 29.52
CA TYR A 423 -8.07 12.57 29.09
C TYR A 423 -7.34 11.89 27.94
N GLY A 424 -7.75 12.17 26.70
CA GLY A 424 -6.95 11.88 25.52
C GLY A 424 -5.68 12.73 25.56
N ARG A 425 -4.53 12.15 25.22
CA ARG A 425 -3.28 12.89 25.12
C ARG A 425 -3.44 13.97 24.02
N PRO A 426 -2.85 15.17 24.19
CA PRO A 426 -2.92 16.24 23.19
C PRO A 426 -2.48 15.80 21.77
N ASP A 427 -1.52 14.85 21.69
CA ASP A 427 -0.97 14.33 20.44
C ASP A 427 -1.91 13.43 19.63
N GLU A 428 -2.77 12.66 20.31
CA GLU A 428 -3.72 11.76 19.63
C GLU A 428 -4.77 12.58 18.87
N ARG A 429 -5.29 13.65 19.50
CA ARG A 429 -6.27 14.54 18.85
C ARG A 429 -5.68 15.34 17.68
N ALA A 430 -4.39 15.65 17.71
CA ALA A 430 -3.72 16.33 16.60
C ALA A 430 -3.54 15.39 15.40
N THR A 431 -3.17 14.13 15.66
CA THR A 431 -3.03 13.07 14.65
C THR A 431 -4.38 12.78 13.98
N ASP A 432 -5.44 12.61 14.78
CA ASP A 432 -6.80 12.36 14.28
C ASP A 432 -7.31 13.50 13.36
N ARG A 433 -6.99 14.76 13.69
CA ARG A 433 -7.40 15.93 12.89
C ARG A 433 -6.66 16.00 11.56
N ARG A 434 -5.36 15.73 11.56
CA ARG A 434 -4.55 15.73 10.34
C ARG A 434 -5.03 14.63 9.40
N GLU A 435 -5.29 13.43 9.91
CA GLU A 435 -5.81 12.32 9.11
C GLU A 435 -7.19 12.64 8.54
N ALA A 436 -8.11 13.16 9.35
CA ALA A 436 -9.43 13.60 8.87
C ALA A 436 -9.35 14.67 7.78
N LEU A 437 -8.39 15.61 7.87
CA LEU A 437 -8.17 16.62 6.84
C LEU A 437 -7.62 16.01 5.54
N VAL A 438 -6.70 15.06 5.62
CA VAL A 438 -6.19 14.34 4.43
C VAL A 438 -7.33 13.61 3.73
N GLU A 439 -8.16 12.87 4.48
CA GLU A 439 -9.32 12.18 3.92
C GLU A 439 -10.32 13.14 3.27
N ALA A 440 -10.58 14.29 3.90
CA ALA A 440 -11.48 15.30 3.35
C ALA A 440 -10.91 15.96 2.08
N LEU A 441 -9.59 16.20 2.04
CA LEU A 441 -8.91 16.72 0.85
C LEU A 441 -8.89 15.69 -0.29
N GLU A 442 -8.73 14.40 0.00
CA GLU A 442 -8.83 13.31 -0.99
C GLU A 442 -10.24 13.17 -1.58
N ALA A 443 -11.27 13.51 -0.79
CA ALA A 443 -12.66 13.51 -1.25
C ALA A 443 -13.04 14.76 -2.05
N LEU A 444 -12.23 15.81 -2.04
CA LEU A 444 -12.56 17.09 -2.67
C LEU A 444 -12.45 16.98 -4.20
N PRO A 445 -13.52 17.26 -4.98
CA PRO A 445 -13.49 17.12 -6.45
C PRO A 445 -12.37 17.92 -7.12
N ALA A 446 -12.07 19.13 -6.61
CA ALA A 446 -10.98 19.97 -7.11
C ALA A 446 -9.58 19.37 -6.91
N LEU A 447 -9.43 18.39 -6.01
CA LEU A 447 -8.19 17.63 -5.81
C LEU A 447 -8.23 16.27 -6.50
N ILE A 448 -9.39 15.62 -6.64
CA ILE A 448 -9.50 14.34 -7.36
C ILE A 448 -9.15 14.50 -8.84
N ASP A 449 -9.74 15.51 -9.49
CA ASP A 449 -9.49 15.80 -10.90
C ASP A 449 -8.11 16.44 -11.10
N LYS A 450 -7.31 15.90 -12.03
CA LYS A 450 -5.93 16.33 -12.26
C LYS A 450 -5.85 17.77 -12.76
N ASP A 451 -6.73 18.17 -13.68
CA ASP A 451 -6.71 19.51 -14.26
C ASP A 451 -7.14 20.58 -13.26
N SER A 452 -8.17 20.28 -12.47
CA SER A 452 -8.63 21.11 -11.35
C SER A 452 -7.56 21.22 -10.26
N ARG A 453 -6.86 20.12 -9.96
CA ARG A 453 -5.76 20.11 -9.00
C ARG A 453 -4.59 20.97 -9.48
N GLU A 454 -4.21 20.88 -10.75
CA GLU A 454 -3.21 21.76 -11.35
C GLU A 454 -3.66 23.23 -11.39
N ALA A 455 -4.95 23.49 -11.59
CA ALA A 455 -5.50 24.85 -11.50
C ALA A 455 -5.38 25.38 -10.06
N MET A 456 -5.69 24.56 -9.05
CA MET A 456 -5.59 24.91 -7.63
C MET A 456 -4.13 25.15 -7.21
N LEU A 457 -3.20 24.27 -7.60
CA LEU A 457 -1.79 24.43 -7.30
C LEU A 457 -1.19 25.69 -7.95
N ARG A 458 -1.71 26.12 -9.11
CA ARG A 458 -1.37 27.40 -9.74
C ARG A 458 -1.93 28.64 -9.01
N ARG A 459 -2.94 28.48 -8.14
CA ARG A 459 -3.46 29.57 -7.30
C ARG A 459 -2.68 29.75 -6.01
N LEU A 460 -1.91 28.75 -5.58
CA LEU A 460 -1.02 28.92 -4.43
C LEU A 460 0.09 29.94 -4.73
N PRO A 461 0.56 30.69 -3.71
CA PRO A 461 1.79 31.45 -3.81
C PRO A 461 2.92 30.61 -4.40
N ARG A 462 3.72 31.21 -5.30
CA ARG A 462 4.78 30.51 -6.04
C ARG A 462 5.70 29.67 -5.13
N LYS A 463 6.04 30.19 -3.95
CA LYS A 463 6.87 29.51 -2.94
C LYS A 463 6.27 28.19 -2.45
N LEU A 464 4.95 28.11 -2.28
CA LEU A 464 4.24 26.88 -1.91
C LEU A 464 4.13 25.97 -3.14
N ALA A 465 3.65 26.51 -4.26
CA ALA A 465 3.38 25.75 -5.48
C ALA A 465 4.61 24.97 -6.02
N THR A 466 5.82 25.54 -5.88
CA THR A 466 7.07 24.88 -6.29
C THR A 466 7.62 23.89 -5.26
N SER A 467 7.13 23.95 -4.02
CA SER A 467 7.56 23.07 -2.92
C SER A 467 6.64 21.87 -2.72
N VAL A 468 5.40 21.92 -3.23
CA VAL A 468 4.48 20.78 -3.23
C VAL A 468 5.04 19.67 -4.12
N PRO A 469 5.30 18.46 -3.57
CA PRO A 469 5.79 17.34 -4.36
C PRO A 469 4.70 16.87 -5.32
N ARG A 470 5.07 16.66 -6.58
CA ARG A 470 4.15 16.15 -7.60
C ARG A 470 4.17 14.64 -7.58
N SER A 471 2.98 14.05 -7.53
CA SER A 471 2.79 12.60 -7.58
C SER A 471 1.58 12.30 -8.44
N SER A 472 1.64 11.20 -9.20
CA SER A 472 0.45 10.65 -9.86
C SER A 472 -0.53 10.02 -8.86
N ILE A 473 -0.07 9.71 -7.64
CA ILE A 473 -0.88 9.14 -6.56
C ILE A 473 -1.46 10.29 -5.73
N LEU A 474 -2.79 10.44 -5.80
CA LEU A 474 -3.53 11.52 -5.14
C LEU A 474 -3.16 11.67 -3.65
N ARG A 475 -3.18 10.57 -2.89
CA ARG A 475 -2.85 10.58 -1.46
C ARG A 475 -1.47 11.15 -1.16
N VAL A 476 -0.46 10.76 -1.94
CA VAL A 476 0.91 11.25 -1.77
C VAL A 476 1.01 12.73 -2.09
N GLU A 477 0.33 13.20 -3.14
CA GLU A 477 0.29 14.61 -3.50
C GLU A 477 -0.50 15.45 -2.46
N VAL A 478 -1.61 14.93 -1.92
CA VAL A 478 -2.39 15.58 -0.85
C VAL A 478 -1.59 15.67 0.45
N LEU A 479 -0.91 14.59 0.85
CA LEU A 479 -0.03 14.59 2.02
C LEU A 479 1.11 15.59 1.84
N GLY A 480 1.76 15.57 0.68
CA GLY A 480 2.83 16.51 0.34
C GLY A 480 2.37 17.96 0.30
N LEU A 481 1.17 18.22 -0.23
CA LEU A 481 0.54 19.54 -0.22
C LEU A 481 0.28 20.02 1.20
N LEU A 482 -0.32 19.18 2.04
CA LEU A 482 -0.64 19.53 3.42
C LEU A 482 0.62 19.79 4.24
N ASP A 483 1.64 18.93 4.11
CA ASP A 483 2.93 19.09 4.79
C ASP A 483 3.64 20.36 4.33
N THR A 484 3.58 20.67 3.03
CA THR A 484 4.08 21.94 2.51
C THR A 484 3.32 23.12 3.11
N CYS A 485 1.99 23.07 3.18
CA CYS A 485 1.21 24.17 3.77
C CYS A 485 1.45 24.34 5.28
N LEU A 486 1.73 23.27 6.01
CA LEU A 486 2.08 23.33 7.43
C LEU A 486 3.48 23.89 7.68
N ALA A 487 4.41 23.68 6.74
CA ALA A 487 5.79 24.15 6.86
C ALA A 487 5.97 25.66 6.60
N PHE A 488 4.95 26.35 6.07
CA PHE A 488 5.04 27.76 5.70
C PHE A 488 4.06 28.61 6.53
N PRO A 489 4.46 29.82 6.96
CA PRO A 489 3.54 30.79 7.54
C PRO A 489 2.35 31.05 6.61
N ASP A 490 1.14 31.00 7.18
CA ASP A 490 -0.15 31.14 6.49
C ASP A 490 -0.46 30.06 5.42
N GLY A 491 0.34 28.99 5.31
CA GLY A 491 0.20 28.03 4.20
C GLY A 491 -1.16 27.30 4.16
N LEU A 492 -1.76 26.98 5.31
CA LEU A 492 -3.12 26.43 5.38
C LEU A 492 -4.19 27.43 4.94
N ARG A 493 -3.98 28.73 5.18
CA ARG A 493 -4.89 29.80 4.73
C ARG A 493 -4.82 29.98 3.22
N GLU A 494 -3.61 29.96 2.68
CA GLU A 494 -3.35 29.98 1.23
C GLU A 494 -3.96 28.76 0.53
N LEU A 495 -3.89 27.57 1.16
CA LEU A 495 -4.57 26.38 0.67
C LEU A 495 -6.09 26.56 0.63
N ARG A 496 -6.68 27.07 1.72
CA ARG A 496 -8.12 27.36 1.77
C ARG A 496 -8.54 28.32 0.66
N ASP A 497 -7.78 29.38 0.45
CA ASP A 497 -8.10 30.42 -0.53
C ASP A 497 -7.89 29.92 -1.98
N ALA A 498 -6.89 29.06 -2.22
CA ALA A 498 -6.71 28.37 -3.49
C ALA A 498 -7.88 27.42 -3.80
N ILE A 499 -8.31 26.63 -2.80
CA ILE A 499 -9.48 25.74 -2.92
C ILE A 499 -10.73 26.56 -3.23
N ARG A 500 -10.96 27.68 -2.52
CA ARG A 500 -12.13 28.56 -2.74
C ARG A 500 -12.21 29.10 -4.17
N GLN A 501 -11.07 29.33 -4.82
CA GLN A 501 -11.02 29.87 -6.19
C GLN A 501 -11.32 28.83 -7.26
N VAL A 502 -11.15 27.54 -6.97
CA VAL A 502 -11.34 26.45 -7.94
C VAL A 502 -12.64 25.69 -7.68
N ASP A 503 -13.01 25.47 -6.42
CA ASP A 503 -14.24 24.78 -6.03
C ASP A 503 -15.37 25.78 -5.70
N THR A 504 -16.38 25.82 -6.58
CA THR A 504 -17.49 26.77 -6.51
C THR A 504 -18.53 26.47 -5.43
N GLY A 505 -18.39 25.43 -4.60
CA GLY A 505 -19.34 25.17 -3.50
C GLY A 505 -19.73 23.72 -3.26
N THR A 506 -18.81 22.78 -3.34
CA THR A 506 -19.11 21.38 -2.98
C THR A 506 -19.28 21.21 -1.47
N ARG A 507 -20.00 20.16 -1.07
CA ARG A 507 -20.18 19.82 0.35
C ARG A 507 -18.84 19.44 0.99
N GLU A 508 -17.99 18.76 0.23
CA GLU A 508 -16.66 18.31 0.60
C GLU A 508 -15.75 19.53 0.91
N ARG A 509 -15.86 20.60 0.12
CA ARG A 509 -15.18 21.87 0.39
C ARG A 509 -15.53 22.43 1.76
N ASP A 510 -16.81 22.43 2.12
CA ASP A 510 -17.26 22.97 3.41
C ASP A 510 -16.76 22.11 4.58
N VAL A 511 -16.66 20.78 4.40
CA VAL A 511 -16.02 19.87 5.37
C VAL A 511 -14.53 20.20 5.53
N VAL A 512 -13.80 20.35 4.42
CA VAL A 512 -12.38 20.74 4.44
C VAL A 512 -12.20 22.08 5.17
N PHE A 513 -13.07 23.07 4.91
CA PHE A 513 -12.97 24.38 5.55
C PHE A 513 -13.22 24.31 7.06
N GLY A 514 -14.22 23.54 7.50
CA GLY A 514 -14.47 23.33 8.92
C GLY A 514 -13.30 22.64 9.63
N LEU A 515 -12.64 21.68 8.97
CA LEU A 515 -11.45 21.01 9.49
C LEU A 515 -10.24 21.95 9.55
N LEU A 516 -9.99 22.74 8.51
CA LEU A 516 -8.93 23.73 8.48
C LEU A 516 -9.10 24.78 9.59
N GLU A 517 -10.31 25.29 9.80
CA GLU A 517 -10.60 26.28 10.85
C GLU A 517 -10.46 25.71 12.27
N ALA A 518 -10.62 24.39 12.43
CA ALA A 518 -10.41 23.70 13.69
C ALA A 518 -8.93 23.38 13.99
N MET A 519 -8.02 23.63 13.03
CA MET A 519 -6.58 23.42 13.24
C MET A 519 -5.98 24.58 14.06
N PRO A 520 -5.21 24.29 15.13
CA PRO A 520 -4.58 25.34 15.93
C PRO A 520 -3.60 26.20 15.11
N GLU A 521 -2.98 25.63 14.07
CA GLU A 521 -2.08 26.28 13.12
C GLU A 521 -2.78 27.31 12.22
N PHE A 522 -4.12 27.25 12.13
CA PHE A 522 -4.90 28.18 11.31
C PHE A 522 -4.97 29.59 11.93
N GLY A 523 -4.83 29.67 13.25
CA GLY A 523 -4.76 30.89 14.06
C GLY A 523 -6.03 31.77 14.03
N PRO A 524 -6.33 32.54 15.09
CA PRO A 524 -7.40 33.53 15.02
C PRO A 524 -7.06 34.59 13.95
N MET A 525 -8.08 35.07 13.22
CA MET A 525 -7.94 36.25 12.36
C MET A 525 -7.47 37.43 13.21
N THR A 526 -6.18 37.74 13.19
CA THR A 526 -5.69 39.01 13.72
C THR A 526 -6.04 40.07 12.68
N ASP A 527 -7.01 40.92 13.02
CA ASP A 527 -7.61 41.92 12.15
C ASP A 527 -6.69 43.12 11.81
N ASN A 528 -5.36 42.93 11.86
CA ASN A 528 -4.40 43.99 11.52
C ASN A 528 -3.10 43.39 10.99
N GLY A 529 -2.88 43.51 9.67
CA GLY A 529 -1.69 43.08 8.95
C GLY A 529 -0.43 43.90 9.23
N ARG A 530 0.04 43.92 10.48
CA ARG A 530 1.43 44.29 10.84
C ARG A 530 1.88 43.50 12.07
N ARG A 531 2.84 42.60 11.88
CA ARG A 531 3.73 42.14 12.96
C ARG A 531 4.98 43.02 12.91
N GLU A 532 5.23 43.77 13.97
CA GLU A 532 6.55 44.36 14.24
C GLU A 532 7.52 43.22 14.62
N ALA A 533 8.72 43.32 14.03
CA ALA A 533 9.98 42.58 14.17
C ALA A 533 10.01 41.27 14.97
#